data_AF-A0A8T6E065-F1
#
_entry.id   AF-A0A8T6E065-F1
#
_cell.length_a   1.000
_cell.length_b   1.000
_cell.length_c   1.000
_cell.angle_alpha   90.00
_cell.angle_beta   90.00
_cell.angle_gamma   90.00
#
_symmetry.space_group_name_H-M   'P 1'
#
loop_
_entity.id
_entity.type
_entity.pdbx_description
1 polymer ?
#
loop_
_entity_poly.entity_id
_entity_poly.type
_entity_poly.pdbx_seq_one_letter_code
_entity_poly.pdbx_strand_id
1 'polypeptide(L)' 'LTQQIANTVNEVTHASGVGVIIEAQHLCMAMRGVQKQHSTMKTSVLLGSFRDAPDTRSEFLHLVDN' A
#
# COMPACT_ATOMS: atom_id res chain seq x y z
N LEU A 1 -7.82 -2.09 6.15
CA LEU A 1 -7.36 -0.69 6.05
C LEU A 1 -6.94 -0.32 4.62
N THR A 2 -5.82 -0.82 4.11
CA THR A 2 -5.27 -0.46 2.78
C THR A 2 -6.28 -0.61 1.64
N GLN A 3 -7.03 -1.72 1.62
CA GLN A 3 -8.12 -1.95 0.67
C GLN A 3 -9.26 -0.94 0.76
N GLN A 4 -9.63 -0.54 1.98
CA GLN A 4 -10.73 0.40 2.20
C GLN A 4 -10.35 1.77 1.64
N ILE A 5 -9.11 2.22 1.88
CA ILE A 5 -8.59 3.47 1.31
C ILE A 5 -8.62 3.40 -0.22
N ALA A 6 -8.11 2.31 -0.81
CA ALA A 6 -8.09 2.15 -2.26
C ALA A 6 -9.51 2.19 -2.87
N ASN A 7 -10.47 1.50 -2.25
CA ASN A 7 -11.86 1.49 -2.71
C ASN A 7 -12.50 2.87 -2.58
N THR A 8 -12.36 3.54 -1.43
CA THR A 8 -12.94 4.88 -1.22
C THR A 8 -12.38 5.90 -2.21
N VAL A 9 -11.06 5.88 -2.46
CA VAL A 9 -10.45 6.76 -3.47
C VAL A 9 -11.03 6.46 -4.86
N ASN A 10 -11.16 5.19 -5.22
CA ASN A 10 -11.72 4.78 -6.50
C ASN A 10 -13.19 5.20 -6.66
N GLU A 11 -14.00 5.02 -5.62
CA GLU A 11 -15.42 5.39 -5.58
C GLU A 11 -15.64 6.90 -5.67
N VAL A 12 -14.80 7.71 -5.00
CA VAL A 12 -14.94 9.17 -5.01
C VAL A 12 -14.44 9.78 -6.32
N THR A 13 -13.29 9.30 -6.81
CA THR A 13 -12.60 9.92 -7.96
C THR A 13 -13.02 9.33 -9.30
N HIS A 14 -13.58 8.12 -9.33
CA HIS A 14 -13.86 7.37 -10.56
C HIS A 14 -12.62 7.25 -11.47
N ALA A 15 -11.43 7.19 -10.87
CA ALA A 15 -10.17 7.11 -11.60
C ALA A 15 -10.07 5.80 -12.41
N SER A 16 -9.25 5.82 -13.47
CA SER A 16 -8.96 4.62 -14.28
C SER A 16 -8.19 3.54 -13.51
N GLY A 17 -7.54 3.92 -12.40
CA GLY A 17 -6.86 3.01 -11.50
C GLY A 17 -6.38 3.72 -10.23
N VAL A 18 -6.16 2.94 -9.18
CA VAL A 18 -5.75 3.45 -7.86
C VAL A 18 -4.65 2.55 -7.30
N GLY A 19 -3.55 3.13 -6.84
CA GLY A 19 -2.48 2.44 -6.11
C GLY A 19 -2.34 3.00 -4.70
N VAL A 20 -2.40 2.13 -3.69
CA VAL A 20 -2.20 2.50 -2.28
C VAL A 20 -1.12 1.63 -1.68
N ILE A 21 -0.13 2.27 -1.05
CA ILE A 21 0.94 1.61 -0.27
C ILE A 21 0.95 2.23 1.11
N ILE A 22 0.93 1.40 2.14
CA ILE A 22 1.03 1.82 3.53
C ILE A 22 2.21 1.09 4.15
N GLU A 23 3.16 1.87 4.68
CA GLU A 23 4.20 1.39 5.56
C GLU A 23 3.92 1.88 6.99
N ALA A 24 3.88 0.95 7.93
CA ALA A 24 3.59 1.27 9.32
C ALA A 24 4.41 0.40 10.28
N GLN A 25 4.67 0.95 11.47
CA GLN A 25 5.29 0.21 12.57
C GLN A 25 4.23 -0.28 13.55
N HIS A 26 4.27 -1.57 13.88
CA HIS A 26 3.37 -2.16 14.86
C HIS A 26 3.97 -2.04 16.26
N LEU A 27 3.55 -1.03 17.00
CA LEU A 27 3.97 -0.78 18.38
C LEU A 27 3.75 -2.00 19.30
N CYS A 28 2.70 -2.80 19.05
CA CYS A 28 2.46 -4.06 19.75
C CYS A 28 3.58 -5.10 19.55
N MET A 29 4.32 -5.07 18.44
CA MET A 29 5.45 -5.96 18.14
C MET A 29 6.80 -5.37 18.60
N ALA A 30 6.90 -4.04 18.68
CA ALA A 30 8.09 -3.34 19.11
C ALA A 30 8.21 -3.28 20.65
N MET A 31 7.12 -2.99 21.35
CA MET A 31 7.14 -2.75 22.80
C MET A 31 6.70 -3.97 23.63
N ARG A 32 6.05 -4.96 23.00
CA ARG A 32 5.51 -6.14 23.68
C ARG A 32 5.74 -7.39 22.81
N GLY A 33 5.79 -8.58 23.41
CA GLY A 33 6.01 -9.83 22.66
C GLY A 33 7.46 -9.99 22.16
N VAL A 34 7.64 -10.23 20.85
CA VAL A 34 8.95 -10.52 20.21
C VAL A 34 9.95 -9.35 20.18
N GLN A 35 9.56 -8.15 20.61
CA GLN A 35 10.41 -6.96 20.80
C GLN A 35 11.28 -6.58 19.59
N LYS A 36 10.74 -6.75 18.38
CA LYS A 36 11.46 -6.49 17.14
C LYS A 36 11.39 -4.98 16.82
N GLN A 37 12.36 -4.23 17.32
CA GLN A 37 12.41 -2.75 17.28
C GLN A 37 12.34 -2.16 15.87
N HIS A 38 12.75 -2.91 14.85
CA HIS A 38 12.77 -2.49 13.44
C HIS A 38 11.70 -3.19 12.59
N SER A 39 10.62 -3.67 13.21
CA SER A 39 9.53 -4.33 12.46
C SER A 39 8.63 -3.29 11.78
N THR A 40 8.87 -3.06 10.49
CA THR A 40 7.93 -2.37 9.61
C THR A 40 7.05 -3.38 8.88
N MET A 41 5.77 -3.03 8.68
CA MET A 41 4.83 -3.78 7.86
C MET A 41 4.45 -2.91 6.66
N LYS A 42 4.71 -3.43 5.46
CA LYS A 42 4.28 -2.82 4.21
C LYS A 42 3.09 -3.58 3.66
N THR A 43 2.03 -2.86 3.34
CA THR A 43 0.82 -3.41 2.70
C THR A 43 0.50 -2.58 1.46
N SER A 44 -0.02 -3.23 0.42
CA SER A 44 -0.35 -2.56 -0.84
C SER A 44 -1.63 -3.10 -1.45
N VAL A 45 -2.34 -2.23 -2.17
CA VAL A 45 -3.53 -2.55 -2.96
C VAL A 45 -3.48 -1.77 -4.26
N LEU A 46 -3.70 -2.47 -5.39
CA LEU A 46 -3.73 -1.90 -6.73
C LEU A 46 -5.07 -2.23 -7.40
N LEU A 47 -5.71 -1.22 -7.99
CA LEU A 47 -7.00 -1.30 -8.68
C LEU A 47 -6.89 -0.72 -10.10
N GLY A 48 -7.76 -1.20 -11.00
CA GLY A 48 -7.87 -0.71 -12.38
C GLY A 48 -6.55 -0.79 -13.15
N SER A 49 -6.17 0.29 -13.83
CA SER A 49 -4.96 0.36 -14.65
C SER A 49 -3.68 -0.06 -13.92
N PHE A 50 -3.55 0.22 -12.62
CA PHE A 50 -2.39 -0.22 -11.81
C PHE A 50 -2.36 -1.73 -11.53
N ARG A 51 -3.51 -2.40 -11.61
CA ARG A 51 -3.60 -3.86 -11.48
C ARG A 51 -3.39 -4.55 -12.81
N ASP A 52 -4.01 -4.00 -13.85
CA ASP A 52 -4.14 -4.66 -15.16
C ASP A 52 -2.93 -4.41 -16.07
N ALA A 53 -2.21 -3.28 -15.90
CA ALA A 53 -0.99 -2.97 -16.65
C ALA A 53 0.28 -3.24 -15.82
N PRO A 54 1.07 -4.28 -16.14
CA PRO A 54 2.30 -4.62 -15.43
C PRO A 54 3.34 -3.50 -15.46
N ASP A 55 3.46 -2.78 -16.57
CA ASP A 55 4.45 -1.71 -16.75
C ASP A 55 4.16 -0.52 -15.84
N THR A 56 2.90 -0.07 -15.80
CA THR A 56 2.43 1.00 -14.89
C THR A 56 2.60 0.60 -13.43
N ARG A 57 2.33 -0.67 -13.09
CA ARG A 57 2.59 -1.18 -11.74
C ARG A 57 4.07 -1.11 -11.39
N SER A 58 4.95 -1.53 -12.31
CA SER A 58 6.39 -1.53 -12.09
C SER A 58 6.92 -0.11 -11.90
N GLU A 59 6.52 0.81 -12.76
CA GLU A 59 6.88 2.24 -12.67
C GLU A 59 6.43 2.84 -11.33
N PHE A 60 5.19 2.59 -10.93
CA PHE A 60 4.66 3.06 -9.65
C PHE A 60 5.46 2.56 -8.45
N LEU A 61 5.77 1.25 -8.40
CA LEU A 61 6.55 0.67 -7.31
C LEU A 61 7.98 1.23 -7.28
N HIS A 62 8.59 1.44 -8.44
CA HIS A 62 9.91 2.07 -8.53
C HIS A 62 9.94 3.53 -8.05
N LEU A 63 8.87 4.28 -8.30
CA LEU A 63 8.76 5.67 -7.84
C LEU A 63 8.56 5.79 -6.33
N VAL A 64 7.89 4.80 -5.71
CA VAL A 64 7.61 4.82 -4.26
C VAL A 64 8.79 4.28 -3.43
N ASP A 65 9.63 3.42 -4.00
CA ASP A 65 10.80 2.85 -3.32
C ASP A 65 12.10 3.70 -3.44
N ASN A 66 12.04 4.89 -4.05
CA ASN A 66 13.15 5.87 -4.11
C ASN A 66 13.09 6.92 -3.00
#